data_AF-A0A376VQ63-F1
#
_entry.id   AF-A0A376VQ63-F1
#
_cell.length_a   1.000
_cell.length_b   1.000
_cell.length_c   1.000
_cell.angle_alpha   90.00
_cell.angle_beta   90.00
_cell.angle_gamma   90.00
#
_symmetry.space_group_name_H-M   'P 1'
#
loop_
_entity.id
_entity.type
_entity.pdbx_description
1 polymer ?
#
loop_
_entity_poly.entity_id
_entity_poly.type
_entity_poly.pdbx_seq_one_letter_code
_entity_poly.pdbx_strand_id
1 'polypeptide(L)' 'MPIRQLALFKEMQGVKGNKGLNEQDKLAKTSAIQAQLDDLDRLNNALSAMSSVSKAVQ' A
#
# COMPACT_ATOMS: atom_id res chain seq x y z
N MET A 1 -4.10 2.64 -10.15
CA MET A 1 -3.55 2.23 -8.84
C MET A 1 -3.56 0.72 -8.49
N PRO A 2 -4.17 -0.23 -9.25
CA PRO A 2 -4.13 -1.66 -8.87
C PRO A 2 -2.73 -2.29 -8.89
N ILE A 3 -1.86 -1.86 -9.81
CA ILE A 3 -0.53 -2.45 -10.02
C ILE A 3 0.37 -2.25 -8.78
N ARG A 4 0.28 -1.09 -8.14
CA ARG A 4 1.11 -0.77 -6.96
C ARG A 4 0.66 -1.59 -5.73
N GLN A 5 -0.65 -1.76 -5.53
CA GLN A 5 -1.18 -2.62 -4.47
C GLN A 5 -0.78 -4.09 -4.68
N LEU A 6 -0.88 -4.60 -5.91
CA LEU A 6 -0.45 -5.97 -6.24
C LEU A 6 1.04 -6.20 -5.99
N ALA A 7 1.89 -5.24 -6.37
CA ALA A 7 3.33 -5.30 -6.10
C ALA A 7 3.62 -5.39 -4.59
N LEU A 8 2.94 -4.57 -3.78
CA LEU A 8 3.08 -4.58 -2.32
C LEU A 8 2.56 -5.88 -1.68
N PHE A 9 1.47 -6.46 -2.19
CA PHE A 9 1.00 -7.78 -1.75
C PHE A 9 2.03 -8.87 -2.04
N LYS A 10 2.64 -8.85 -3.22
CA LYS A 10 3.72 -9.78 -3.57
C LYS A 10 4.93 -9.59 -2.65
N GLU A 11 5.32 -8.36 -2.38
CA GLU A 11 6.42 -8.02 -1.48
C GLU A 11 6.16 -8.52 -0.05
N MET A 12 4.96 -8.28 0.49
CA MET A 12 4.57 -8.76 1.82
C MET A 12 4.60 -10.29 1.92
N GLN A 13 4.11 -11.00 0.91
CA GLN A 13 4.23 -12.46 0.86
C GLN A 13 5.70 -12.90 0.80
N GLY A 14 6.53 -12.19 0.04
CA GLY A 14 7.97 -12.41 -0.02
C GLY A 14 8.66 -12.24 1.35
N VAL A 15 8.33 -11.18 2.09
CA VAL A 15 8.89 -10.95 3.44
C VAL A 15 8.45 -12.04 4.42
N LYS A 16 7.16 -12.42 4.42
CA LYS A 16 6.63 -13.47 5.29
C LYS A 16 7.31 -14.82 5.03
N GLY A 17 7.50 -15.17 3.75
CA GLY A 17 8.16 -16.41 3.32
C GLY A 17 9.69 -16.41 3.43
N ASN A 18 10.34 -15.27 3.71
CA ASN A 18 11.79 -15.17 3.74
C ASN A 18 12.37 -15.85 5.00
N LYS A 19 13.14 -16.94 4.81
CA LYS A 19 13.78 -17.67 5.91
C LYS A 19 15.04 -17.00 6.46
N GLY A 20 15.63 -16.06 5.72
CA GLY A 20 16.84 -15.33 6.12
C GLY A 20 16.59 -14.06 6.94
N LEU A 21 15.33 -13.69 7.15
CA LEU A 21 14.95 -12.57 8.02
C LEU A 21 14.54 -13.09 9.40
N ASN A 22 15.01 -12.43 10.45
CA ASN A 22 14.52 -12.65 11.81
C ASN A 22 13.09 -12.08 11.97
N GLU A 23 12.44 -12.42 13.08
CA GLU A 23 11.05 -12.00 13.33
C GLU A 23 10.89 -10.48 13.46
N GLN A 24 11.85 -9.80 14.08
CA GLN A 24 11.81 -8.35 14.26
C GLN A 24 11.90 -7.62 12.92
N ASP A 25 12.80 -8.05 12.03
CA ASP A 25 12.95 -7.51 10.68
C ASP A 25 11.72 -7.81 9.82
N LYS A 26 11.14 -9.01 9.96
CA LYS A 26 9.87 -9.34 9.31
C LYS A 26 8.78 -8.39 9.75
N LEU A 27 8.59 -8.20 11.06
CA LEU A 27 7.58 -7.31 11.63
C LEU A 27 7.77 -5.88 11.15
N ALA A 28 9.00 -5.35 11.18
CA ALA A 28 9.30 -3.99 10.71
C ALA A 28 8.95 -3.82 9.23
N LYS A 29 9.38 -4.76 8.38
CA LYS A 29 9.12 -4.72 6.93
C LYS A 29 7.64 -4.91 6.60
N THR A 30 6.95 -5.86 7.24
CA THR A 30 5.51 -6.06 7.01
C THR A 30 4.69 -4.87 7.47
N SER A 31 5.07 -4.21 8.58
CA SER A 31 4.39 -3.01 9.08
C SER A 31 4.53 -1.84 8.11
N ALA A 32 5.74 -1.64 7.54
CA ALA A 32 5.97 -0.61 6.54
C ALA A 32 5.16 -0.87 5.26
N ILE A 33 5.07 -2.12 4.79
CA ILE A 33 4.27 -2.47 3.62
C ILE A 33 2.77 -2.29 3.90
N GLN A 34 2.31 -2.65 5.10
CA GLN A 34 0.92 -2.47 5.49
C GLN A 34 0.52 -0.99 5.52
N ALA A 35 1.35 -0.11 6.07
CA ALA A 35 1.09 1.33 6.06
C ALA A 35 0.92 1.88 4.62
N GLN A 36 1.76 1.42 3.68
CA GLN A 36 1.63 1.82 2.27
C GLN A 36 0.35 1.29 1.62
N LEU A 37 -0.11 0.08 1.98
CA LEU A 37 -1.38 -0.45 1.50
C LEU A 37 -2.57 0.33 2.06
N ASP A 38 -2.54 0.67 3.34
CA ASP A 38 -3.60 1.44 4.00
C ASP A 38 -3.74 2.84 3.38
N ASP A 39 -2.62 3.50 3.07
CA ASP A 39 -2.61 4.79 2.37
C ASP A 39 -3.21 4.69 0.96
N LEU A 40 -2.92 3.61 0.24
CA LEU A 40 -3.48 3.35 -1.09
C LEU A 40 -4.99 3.09 -1.02
N ASP A 41 -5.46 2.39 -0.01
CA ASP A 41 -6.90 2.15 0.18
C ASP A 41 -7.64 3.44 0.54
N ARG A 42 -7.06 4.29 1.41
CA ARG A 42 -7.60 5.63 1.69
C ARG A 42 -7.67 6.50 0.44
N LEU A 43 -6.62 6.49 -0.37
CA LEU A 43 -6.59 7.22 -1.64
C LEU A 43 -7.67 6.70 -2.60
N ASN A 44 -7.80 5.39 -2.78
CA ASN A 44 -8.83 4.80 -3.62
C ASN A 44 -10.23 5.18 -3.14
N ASN A 45 -10.48 5.13 -1.83
CA ASN A 45 -11.77 5.54 -1.26
C ASN A 45 -12.07 7.02 -1.52
N ALA A 46 -11.08 7.90 -1.34
CA ALA A 46 -11.22 9.33 -1.63
C ALA A 46 -11.52 9.57 -3.12
N LEU A 47 -10.80 8.89 -4.02
CA LEU A 47 -11.02 8.98 -5.47
C LEU A 47 -12.41 8.47 -5.86
N SER A 48 -12.88 7.37 -5.26
CA SER A 48 -14.23 6.84 -5.49
C SER A 48 -15.33 7.75 -4.95
N ALA A 49 -15.06 8.52 -3.90
CA ALA A 49 -15.99 9.51 -3.33
C ALA A 49 -16.00 10.84 -4.11
N MET A 50 -15.00 11.12 -4.95
CA MET A 50 -14.97 12.32 -5.78
C MET A 50 -16.01 12.25 -6.90
N SER A 51 -17.09 13.01 -6.75
CA SER A 51 -18.15 13.15 -7.77
C SER A 51 -17.83 14.16 -8.86
N SER A 52 -16.94 15.13 -8.61
CA SER A 52 -16.49 16.12 -9.57
C SER A 52 -15.05 16.57 -9.28
N VAL A 53 -14.33 16.96 -10.32
CA VAL A 53 -12.97 17.50 -10.21
C VAL A 53 -13.05 19.03 -10.28
N SER A 54 -12.71 19.72 -9.19
CA SER A 54 -12.61 21.17 -9.18
C SER A 54 -11.41 21.61 -10.03
N LYS A 55 -11.66 22.41 -11.07
CA LYS A 55 -10.61 23.05 -11.88
C LYS A 55 -10.49 24.51 -11.46
N ALA A 56 -9.29 24.96 -11.09
CA ALA A 56 -9.03 26.37 -10.86
C ALA A 56 -9.00 27.09 -12.22
N VAL A 57 -9.80 28.16 -12.35
CA VAL A 57 -9.77 29.05 -13.52
C VAL A 57 -8.75 30.15 -13.21
N GLN A 58 -7.80 30.34 -14.14
CA GLN A 58 -6.78 31.41 -14.09
C GLN A 58 -7.39 32.77 -14.42
#